data_AF-A0A812V2B1-F1
#
_entry.id   AF-A0A812V2B1-F1
#
_cell.length_a   1.000
_cell.length_b   1.000
_cell.length_c   1.000
_cell.angle_alpha   90.00
_cell.angle_beta   90.00
_cell.angle_gamma   90.00
#
_symmetry.space_group_name_H-M   'P 1'
#
loop_
_entity.id
_entity.type
_entity.pdbx_description
1 polymer ?
#
loop_
_entity_poly.entity_id
_entity_poly.type
_entity_poly.pdbx_seq_one_letter_code
_entity_poly.pdbx_strand_id
1 'polypeptide(L)'
;MMLPVHLLSGEEVAVVPLEEVVRDDSCTVRHLKRYLCSAHGLPPRFQQRILHDGAVLDDETCCFRLATPFSVQLILLPFVEATPEKIDHFVEAARKGESSEVERHLLLPQDPDLIPQRCQARALYQASCDGHAAVVSLLLEAKADKDAPYHHLGNSRTPLLAACEKGHKEVVRLLLDGGADHHAACWDFGTPLTAASFE
;
A
#
# COMPACT_ATOMS: atom_id res chain seq x y z
N MET A 1 16.65 -13.40 18.48
CA MET A 1 17.24 -14.13 17.32
C MET A 1 17.30 -13.20 16.12
N MET A 2 18.34 -13.29 15.29
CA MET A 2 18.49 -12.45 14.09
C MET A 2 18.21 -13.27 12.84
N LEU A 3 17.32 -12.80 11.98
CA LEU A 3 16.99 -13.40 10.69
C LEU A 3 17.69 -12.61 9.57
N PRO A 4 18.74 -13.16 8.95
CA PRO A 4 19.39 -12.49 7.83
C PRO A 4 18.59 -12.69 6.54
N VAL A 5 18.37 -11.59 5.83
CA VAL A 5 17.65 -11.51 4.56
C VAL A 5 18.66 -11.22 3.46
N HIS A 6 18.74 -12.12 2.49
CA HIS A 6 19.67 -12.01 1.37
C HIS A 6 18.90 -11.83 0.06
N LEU A 7 19.44 -11.10 -0.90
CA LEU A 7 18.93 -11.15 -2.27
C LEU A 7 19.26 -12.49 -2.92
N LEU A 8 18.63 -12.82 -4.06
CA LEU A 8 19.03 -13.97 -4.88
C LEU A 8 20.49 -13.93 -5.33
N SER A 9 21.10 -12.74 -5.38
CA SER A 9 22.53 -12.56 -5.64
C SER A 9 23.43 -13.07 -4.50
N GLY A 10 22.87 -13.37 -3.33
CA GLY A 10 23.61 -13.72 -2.11
C GLY A 10 24.02 -12.51 -1.26
N GLU A 11 23.68 -11.29 -1.68
CA GLU A 11 23.94 -10.06 -0.93
C GLU A 11 23.02 -9.95 0.30
N GLU A 12 23.59 -9.76 1.49
CA GLU A 12 22.82 -9.49 2.71
C GLU A 12 22.26 -8.06 2.65
N VAL A 13 20.93 -7.93 2.62
CA VAL A 13 20.22 -6.64 2.50
C VAL A 13 19.59 -6.18 3.80
N ALA A 14 19.29 -7.10 4.72
CA ALA A 14 18.74 -6.76 6.02
C ALA A 14 19.04 -7.85 7.04
N VAL A 15 19.25 -7.46 8.29
CA VAL A 15 19.27 -8.39 9.43
C VAL A 15 18.12 -8.01 10.34
N VAL A 16 17.11 -8.88 10.39
CA VAL A 16 15.86 -8.60 11.08
C VAL A 16 15.89 -9.23 12.47
N PRO A 17 15.83 -8.45 13.56
CA PRO A 17 15.63 -9.01 14.89
C PRO A 17 14.22 -9.60 14.97
N LEU A 18 14.12 -10.93 15.05
CA LEU A 18 12.83 -11.63 15.12
C LEU A 18 12.03 -11.24 16.36
N GLU A 19 12.67 -10.75 17.42
CA GLU A 19 12.01 -10.25 18.63
C GLU A 19 11.24 -8.95 18.39
N GLU A 20 11.65 -8.14 17.40
CA GLU A 20 10.93 -6.90 17.06
C GLU A 20 9.72 -7.16 16.15
N VAL A 21 9.83 -8.17 15.29
CA VAL A 21 8.81 -8.52 14.28
C VAL A 21 7.81 -9.54 14.83
N VAL A 22 8.28 -10.58 15.50
CA VAL A 22 7.46 -11.64 16.10
C VAL A 22 7.09 -11.24 17.52
N ARG A 23 6.11 -10.34 17.64
CA ARG A 23 5.60 -9.90 18.94
C ARG A 23 4.53 -10.84 19.52
N ASP A 24 3.79 -11.53 18.65
CA ASP A 24 2.72 -12.48 18.98
C ASP A 24 2.59 -13.58 17.91
N ASP A 25 1.82 -14.63 18.21
CA ASP A 25 1.51 -15.78 17.32
C ASP A 25 0.85 -15.40 15.99
N SER A 26 0.39 -14.15 15.85
CA SER A 26 -0.21 -13.59 14.63
C SER A 26 0.81 -13.03 13.62
N CYS A 27 2.11 -13.12 13.89
CA CYS A 27 3.13 -12.62 13.00
C CYS A 27 3.16 -13.41 11.68
N THR A 28 2.80 -12.75 10.58
CA THR A 28 2.79 -13.30 9.23
C THR A 28 3.86 -12.67 8.33
N VAL A 29 4.18 -13.31 7.21
CA VAL A 29 5.12 -12.80 6.19
C VAL A 29 4.75 -11.39 5.72
N ARG A 30 3.45 -11.04 5.70
CA ARG A 30 2.97 -9.66 5.53
C ARG A 30 3.63 -8.67 6.48
N HIS A 31 3.71 -9.00 7.76
CA HIS A 31 4.33 -8.15 8.78
C HIS A 31 5.83 -8.01 8.56
N LEU A 32 6.51 -9.11 8.19
CA LEU A 32 7.93 -9.09 7.84
C LEU A 32 8.21 -8.18 6.62
N LYS A 33 7.42 -8.31 5.54
CA LYS A 33 7.56 -7.46 4.35
C LYS A 33 7.34 -5.97 4.67
N ARG A 34 6.35 -5.68 5.50
CA ARG A 34 6.09 -4.31 6.00
C ARG A 34 7.26 -3.78 6.81
N TYR A 35 7.79 -4.58 7.73
CA TYR A 35 8.97 -4.23 8.54
C TYR A 35 10.18 -3.93 7.64
N LEU A 36 10.46 -4.80 6.66
CA LEU A 36 11.54 -4.60 5.69
C LEU A 36 11.41 -3.29 4.91
N CYS A 37 10.19 -2.94 4.49
CA CYS A 37 9.93 -1.67 3.82
C CYS A 37 10.15 -0.46 4.75
N SER A 38 9.64 -0.51 5.99
CA SER A 38 9.74 0.62 6.93
C SER A 38 11.13 0.81 7.55
N ALA A 39 11.82 -0.28 7.88
CA ALA A 39 13.08 -0.25 8.63
C ALA A 39 14.31 -0.21 7.71
N HIS A 40 14.23 -0.86 6.54
CA HIS A 40 15.36 -0.98 5.62
C HIS A 40 15.14 -0.24 4.29
N GLY A 41 14.02 0.48 4.12
CA GLY A 41 13.74 1.24 2.91
C GLY A 41 13.53 0.38 1.65
N LEU A 42 13.27 -0.91 1.83
CA LEU A 42 13.04 -1.84 0.72
C LEU A 42 11.70 -1.52 0.01
N PRO A 43 11.53 -1.94 -1.26
CA PRO A 43 10.29 -1.76 -2.01
C PRO A 43 9.04 -2.27 -1.26
N PRO A 44 7.83 -1.79 -1.57
CA PRO A 44 6.62 -2.19 -0.86
C PRO A 44 6.36 -3.71 -0.94
N ARG A 45 5.53 -4.22 -0.04
CA ARG A 45 5.24 -5.67 0.11
C ARG A 45 4.91 -6.38 -1.21
N PHE A 46 4.25 -5.67 -2.10
CA PHE A 46 3.78 -6.16 -3.38
C PHE A 46 4.91 -6.45 -4.37
N GLN A 47 6.02 -5.72 -4.24
CA GLN A 47 7.26 -5.93 -4.99
C GLN A 47 8.21 -6.91 -4.29
N GLN A 48 7.90 -7.37 -3.07
CA GLN A 48 8.73 -8.32 -2.34
C GLN A 48 8.19 -9.76 -2.49
N ARG A 49 9.07 -10.69 -2.85
CA ARG A 49 8.83 -12.14 -2.72
C ARG A 49 9.89 -12.74 -1.82
N ILE A 50 9.43 -13.39 -0.76
CA ILE A 50 10.30 -14.03 0.23
C ILE A 50 10.29 -15.53 -0.05
N LEU A 51 11.48 -16.10 -0.17
CA LEU A 51 11.69 -17.52 -0.33
C LEU A 51 12.37 -18.06 0.92
N HIS A 52 11.92 -19.23 1.33
CA HIS A 52 12.53 -20.02 2.39
C HIS A 52 12.70 -21.44 1.88
N ASP A 53 13.94 -21.93 1.87
CA ASP A 53 14.31 -23.25 1.35
C ASP A 53 13.79 -23.52 -0.09
N GLY A 54 13.87 -22.50 -0.95
CA GLY A 54 13.40 -22.57 -2.33
C GLY A 54 11.87 -22.48 -2.53
N ALA A 55 11.08 -22.49 -1.45
CA ALA A 55 9.63 -22.28 -1.51
C ALA A 55 9.29 -20.79 -1.35
N VAL A 56 8.43 -20.26 -2.23
CA VAL A 56 7.87 -18.92 -2.09
C VAL A 56 6.87 -18.91 -0.94
N LEU A 57 7.03 -17.97 -0.01
CA LEU A 57 6.11 -17.80 1.09
C LEU A 57 5.01 -16.80 0.76
N ASP A 58 3.77 -17.23 0.98
CA ASP A 58 2.60 -16.36 0.89
C ASP A 58 2.52 -15.43 2.10
N ASP A 59 1.83 -14.30 1.91
CA ASP A 59 1.72 -13.23 2.92
C ASP A 59 1.06 -13.69 4.23
N GLU A 60 0.20 -14.70 4.18
CA GLU A 60 -0.49 -15.31 5.32
C GLU A 60 0.36 -16.36 6.07
N THR A 61 1.55 -16.67 5.57
CA THR A 61 2.42 -17.65 6.22
C THR A 61 2.93 -17.11 7.55
N CYS A 62 2.77 -17.86 8.65
CA CYS A 62 3.31 -17.46 9.95
C CYS A 62 4.85 -17.38 9.93
N CYS A 63 5.41 -16.29 10.44
CA CYS A 63 6.85 -16.06 10.57
C CYS A 63 7.54 -17.04 11.54
N PHE A 64 6.80 -17.73 12.41
CA PHE A 64 7.37 -18.80 13.25
C PHE A 64 7.96 -19.95 12.43
N ARG A 65 7.48 -20.20 11.20
CA ARG A 65 8.11 -21.16 10.29
C ARG A 65 9.51 -20.73 9.83
N LEU A 66 9.87 -19.44 9.99
CA LEU A 66 11.19 -18.87 9.69
C LEU A 66 12.14 -18.89 10.90
N ALA A 67 11.68 -19.35 12.08
CA ALA A 67 12.43 -19.29 13.33
C ALA A 67 13.47 -20.42 13.52
N THR A 68 13.59 -21.33 12.55
CA THR A 68 14.71 -22.28 12.45
C THR A 68 15.90 -21.59 11.75
N PRO A 69 17.16 -22.06 11.89
CA PRO A 69 18.37 -21.22 11.75
C PRO A 69 18.77 -20.87 10.30
N PHE A 70 17.81 -20.60 9.43
CA PHE A 70 18.01 -20.43 8.00
C PHE A 70 17.72 -19.00 7.56
N SER A 71 18.55 -18.50 6.66
CA SER A 71 18.36 -17.21 6.00
C SER A 71 17.17 -17.26 5.05
N VAL A 72 16.54 -16.11 4.82
CA VAL A 72 15.51 -15.97 3.78
C VAL A 72 16.10 -15.28 2.56
N GLN A 73 15.61 -15.68 1.38
CA GLN A 73 15.95 -15.03 0.12
C GLN A 73 14.84 -14.06 -0.28
N LEU A 74 15.21 -12.83 -0.62
CA LEU A 74 14.32 -11.77 -1.08
C LEU A 74 14.50 -11.56 -2.57
N ILE A 75 13.39 -11.57 -3.30
CA ILE A 75 13.31 -11.15 -4.69
C ILE A 75 12.54 -9.83 -4.73
N LEU A 76 13.16 -8.83 -5.35
CA LEU A 76 12.51 -7.57 -5.66
C LEU A 76 12.00 -7.64 -7.11
N LEU A 77 10.69 -7.53 -7.28
CA LEU A 77 10.03 -7.55 -8.59
C LEU A 77 9.91 -6.12 -9.13
N PRO A 78 10.48 -5.81 -10.31
CA PRO A 78 10.26 -4.52 -10.95
C PRO A 78 8.82 -4.42 -11.47
N PHE A 79 8.31 -3.19 -11.61
CA PHE A 79 7.01 -2.96 -12.21
C PHE A 79 6.97 -3.47 -13.66
N VAL A 80 5.84 -4.09 -14.01
CA VAL A 80 5.54 -4.56 -15.36
C VAL A 80 4.57 -3.58 -16.01
N GLU A 81 4.80 -3.27 -17.28
CA GLU A 81 3.89 -2.42 -18.05
C GLU A 81 2.48 -3.03 -18.11
N ALA A 82 1.49 -2.26 -17.67
CA ALA A 82 0.10 -2.64 -17.68
C ALA A 82 -0.57 -2.25 -19.00
N THR A 83 -1.41 -3.13 -19.55
CA THR A 83 -2.24 -2.75 -20.70
C THR A 83 -3.36 -1.81 -20.24
N PRO A 84 -3.87 -0.92 -21.12
CA PRO A 84 -4.95 0.02 -20.78
C PRO A 84 -6.17 -0.67 -20.18
N GLU A 85 -6.53 -1.87 -20.66
CA GLU A 85 -7.68 -2.63 -20.16
C GLU A 85 -7.48 -3.08 -18.71
N LYS A 86 -6.24 -3.46 -18.35
CA LYS A 86 -5.91 -3.82 -16.97
C LYS A 86 -5.92 -2.60 -16.06
N ILE A 87 -5.49 -1.44 -16.56
CA ILE A 87 -5.54 -0.17 -15.82
C ILE A 87 -7.00 0.22 -15.55
N ASP A 88 -7.86 0.18 -16.57
CA ASP A 88 -9.28 0.50 -16.43
C ASP A 88 -9.97 -0.48 -15.46
N HIS A 89 -9.68 -1.77 -15.56
CA HIS A 89 -10.22 -2.77 -14.64
C HIS A 89 -9.74 -2.54 -13.19
N PHE A 90 -8.47 -2.18 -13.00
CA PHE A 90 -7.92 -1.87 -11.68
C PHE A 90 -8.60 -0.64 -11.05
N VAL A 91 -8.74 0.44 -11.81
CA VAL A 91 -9.42 1.66 -11.35
C VAL A 91 -10.90 1.41 -11.07
N GLU A 92 -11.57 0.60 -11.90
CA GLU A 92 -12.96 0.23 -11.70
C GLU A 92 -13.15 -0.66 -10.44
N ALA A 93 -12.24 -1.60 -10.18
CA ALA A 93 -12.25 -2.39 -8.95
C ALA A 93 -12.08 -1.48 -7.72
N ALA A 94 -11.18 -0.48 -7.79
CA ALA A 94 -11.01 0.50 -6.73
C ALA A 94 -12.27 1.36 -6.51
N ARG A 95 -12.95 1.75 -7.60
CA ARG A 95 -14.23 2.49 -7.58
C ARG A 95 -15.38 1.70 -6.95
N LYS A 96 -15.43 0.39 -7.19
CA LYS A 96 -16.48 -0.48 -6.62
C LYS A 96 -16.18 -0.92 -5.18
N GLY A 97 -14.96 -0.67 -4.70
CA GLY A 97 -14.52 -1.11 -3.38
C GLY A 97 -14.14 -2.60 -3.34
N GLU A 98 -13.82 -3.21 -4.48
CA GLU A 98 -13.47 -4.63 -4.59
C GLU A 98 -12.04 -4.88 -4.09
N SER A 99 -11.84 -4.86 -2.75
CA SER A 99 -10.51 -4.96 -2.13
C SER A 99 -9.74 -6.22 -2.53
N SER A 100 -10.42 -7.35 -2.72
CA SER A 100 -9.78 -8.59 -3.16
C SER A 100 -9.23 -8.50 -4.59
N GLU A 101 -9.92 -7.82 -5.49
CA GLU A 101 -9.45 -7.63 -6.86
C GLU A 101 -8.31 -6.62 -6.89
N VAL A 102 -8.42 -5.52 -6.16
CA VAL A 102 -7.34 -4.55 -5.99
C VAL A 102 -6.09 -5.24 -5.43
N GLU A 103 -6.21 -6.06 -4.39
CA GLU A 103 -5.09 -6.80 -3.81
C GLU A 103 -4.48 -7.78 -4.84
N ARG A 104 -5.29 -8.49 -5.63
CA ARG A 104 -4.78 -9.37 -6.70
C ARG A 104 -3.98 -8.62 -7.76
N HIS A 105 -4.47 -7.46 -8.18
CA HIS A 105 -3.76 -6.60 -9.14
C HIS A 105 -2.46 -6.05 -8.54
N LEU A 106 -2.49 -5.61 -7.28
CA LEU A 106 -1.28 -5.16 -6.57
C LEU A 106 -0.29 -6.30 -6.28
N LEU A 107 -0.75 -7.55 -6.13
CA LEU A 107 0.15 -8.70 -6.01
C LEU A 107 0.89 -8.97 -7.32
N LEU A 108 0.33 -8.60 -8.47
CA LEU A 108 1.13 -8.46 -9.67
C LEU A 108 1.99 -7.20 -9.50
N PRO A 109 3.27 -7.19 -9.91
CA PRO A 109 4.12 -6.01 -9.77
C PRO A 109 3.65 -4.90 -10.73
N GLN A 110 2.53 -4.29 -10.38
CA GLN A 110 1.88 -3.19 -11.06
C GLN A 110 2.08 -1.93 -10.23
N ASP A 111 2.26 -0.82 -10.94
CA ASP A 111 2.33 0.47 -10.30
C ASP A 111 0.95 0.79 -9.67
N PRO A 112 0.85 1.10 -8.37
CA PRO A 112 -0.43 1.52 -7.79
C PRO A 112 -0.91 2.88 -8.32
N ASP A 113 -0.01 3.66 -8.92
CA ASP A 113 -0.24 5.00 -9.42
C ASP A 113 -0.59 5.04 -10.93
N LEU A 114 -0.97 3.89 -11.51
CA LEU A 114 -1.35 3.80 -12.93
C LEU A 114 -2.33 4.90 -13.35
N ILE A 115 -1.99 5.59 -14.44
CA ILE A 115 -2.77 6.70 -15.00
C ILE A 115 -3.52 6.19 -16.24
N PRO A 116 -4.86 6.10 -16.23
CA PRO A 116 -5.58 5.91 -17.48
C PRO A 116 -5.43 7.18 -18.34
N GLN A 117 -4.99 7.03 -19.58
CA GLN A 117 -4.59 8.15 -20.45
C GLN A 117 -5.71 9.14 -20.83
N ARG A 118 -6.96 8.92 -20.42
CA ARG A 118 -8.12 9.71 -20.88
C ARG A 118 -8.87 10.48 -19.79
N CYS A 119 -8.74 10.06 -18.55
CA CYS A 119 -9.28 10.71 -17.37
C CYS A 119 -8.20 10.52 -16.32
N GLN A 120 -7.81 11.54 -15.58
CA GLN A 120 -6.77 11.42 -14.56
C GLN A 120 -7.21 10.59 -13.34
N ALA A 121 -8.07 9.59 -13.52
CA ALA A 121 -8.67 8.73 -12.51
C ALA A 121 -7.59 7.88 -11.84
N ARG A 122 -7.15 8.36 -10.67
CA ARG A 122 -6.26 7.65 -9.76
C ARG A 122 -7.12 6.70 -8.93
N ALA A 123 -6.77 5.41 -8.86
CA ALA A 123 -7.46 4.41 -8.04
C ALA A 123 -7.65 4.88 -6.59
N LEU A 124 -6.63 5.56 -6.02
CA LEU A 124 -6.68 6.10 -4.67
C LEU A 124 -7.68 7.25 -4.51
N TYR A 125 -7.76 8.16 -5.48
CA TYR A 125 -8.75 9.24 -5.47
C TYR A 125 -10.17 8.68 -5.50
N GLN A 126 -10.43 7.72 -6.40
CA GLN A 126 -11.76 7.15 -6.55
C GLN A 126 -12.18 6.37 -5.31
N ALA A 127 -11.31 5.52 -4.78
CA ALA A 127 -11.55 4.80 -3.53
C ALA A 127 -11.77 5.75 -2.34
N SER A 128 -11.06 6.89 -2.32
CA SER A 128 -11.22 7.89 -1.26
C SER A 128 -12.52 8.69 -1.39
N CYS A 129 -12.94 9.00 -2.61
CA CYS A 129 -14.21 9.67 -2.90
C CYS A 129 -15.42 8.79 -2.55
N ASP A 130 -15.33 7.47 -2.76
CA ASP A 130 -16.43 6.54 -2.49
C ASP A 130 -16.37 5.92 -1.07
N GLY A 131 -15.34 6.26 -0.28
CA GLY A 131 -15.23 5.86 1.12
C GLY A 131 -14.72 4.44 1.35
N HIS A 132 -14.06 3.84 0.36
CA HIS A 132 -13.59 2.45 0.40
C HIS A 132 -12.30 2.30 1.20
N ALA A 133 -12.40 2.37 2.53
CA ALA A 133 -11.27 2.31 3.47
C ALA A 133 -10.33 1.09 3.25
N ALA A 134 -10.87 -0.10 2.98
CA ALA A 134 -10.06 -1.29 2.72
C ALA A 134 -9.19 -1.14 1.46
N VAL A 135 -9.74 -0.58 0.38
CA VAL A 135 -9.01 -0.31 -0.86
C VAL A 135 -7.96 0.77 -0.64
N VAL A 136 -8.30 1.85 0.06
CA VAL A 136 -7.36 2.93 0.41
C VAL A 136 -6.17 2.38 1.21
N SER A 137 -6.43 1.52 2.20
CA SER A 137 -5.37 0.88 2.98
C SER A 137 -4.43 0.05 2.09
N LEU A 138 -4.97 -0.73 1.14
CA LEU A 138 -4.16 -1.54 0.23
C LEU A 138 -3.29 -0.68 -0.70
N LEU A 139 -3.86 0.40 -1.25
CA LEU A 139 -3.13 1.33 -2.12
C LEU A 139 -2.02 2.08 -1.37
N LEU A 140 -2.28 2.50 -0.13
CA LEU A 140 -1.26 3.12 0.73
C LEU A 140 -0.14 2.13 1.10
N GLU A 141 -0.48 0.86 1.38
CA GLU A 141 0.51 -0.20 1.56
C GLU A 141 1.37 -0.44 0.31
N ALA A 142 0.80 -0.21 -0.88
CA ALA A 142 1.51 -0.25 -2.15
C ALA A 142 2.37 0.98 -2.42
N LYS A 143 2.37 1.98 -1.54
CA LYS A 143 3.03 3.28 -1.71
C LYS A 143 2.45 4.10 -2.87
N ALA A 144 1.14 3.99 -3.11
CA ALA A 144 0.43 4.94 -3.96
C ALA A 144 0.68 6.39 -3.50
N ASP A 145 0.82 7.30 -4.45
CA ASP A 145 0.93 8.72 -4.16
C ASP A 145 -0.39 9.27 -3.61
N LYS A 146 -0.38 9.43 -2.29
CA LYS A 146 -1.48 9.96 -1.47
C LYS A 146 -1.79 11.43 -1.70
N ASP A 147 -0.85 12.18 -2.27
CA ASP A 147 -0.97 13.62 -2.51
C ASP A 147 -1.16 13.93 -4.01
N ALA A 148 -1.21 12.88 -4.85
CA ALA A 148 -1.38 13.00 -6.29
C ALA A 148 -2.65 13.81 -6.63
N PRO A 149 -2.51 14.93 -7.35
CA PRO A 149 -3.65 15.73 -7.76
C PRO A 149 -4.47 15.01 -8.83
N TYR A 150 -5.76 14.90 -8.59
CA TYR A 150 -6.77 14.58 -9.59
C TYR A 150 -7.20 15.88 -10.26
N HIS A 151 -6.79 16.14 -11.52
CA HIS A 151 -7.30 17.28 -12.27
C HIS A 151 -8.57 16.89 -13.02
N HIS A 152 -9.66 17.53 -12.66
CA HIS A 152 -10.94 17.41 -13.35
C HIS A 152 -11.55 18.79 -13.52
N LEU A 153 -11.90 19.12 -14.76
CA LEU A 153 -12.52 20.40 -15.14
C LEU A 153 -11.74 21.64 -14.65
N GLY A 154 -10.40 21.58 -14.66
CA GLY A 154 -9.55 22.71 -14.30
C GLY A 154 -9.24 22.85 -12.79
N ASN A 155 -9.84 22.02 -11.94
CA ASN A 155 -9.54 21.99 -10.51
C ASN A 155 -8.69 20.75 -10.16
N SER A 156 -7.61 20.95 -9.41
CA SER A 156 -6.83 19.86 -8.79
C SER A 156 -7.45 19.48 -7.45
N ARG A 157 -7.77 18.21 -7.25
CA ARG A 157 -8.31 17.67 -6.00
C ARG A 157 -7.43 16.53 -5.50
N THR A 158 -7.14 16.49 -4.21
CA THR A 158 -6.39 15.38 -3.61
C THR A 158 -7.34 14.30 -3.10
N PRO A 159 -6.88 13.04 -2.94
CA PRO A 159 -7.65 11.99 -2.30
C PRO A 159 -8.18 12.40 -0.92
N LEU A 160 -7.36 13.13 -0.14
CA LEU A 160 -7.73 13.65 1.17
C LEU A 160 -8.88 14.66 1.09
N LEU A 161 -8.82 15.61 0.15
CA LEU A 161 -9.91 16.56 -0.07
C LEU A 161 -11.22 15.86 -0.43
N ALA A 162 -11.18 14.86 -1.33
CA ALA A 162 -12.36 14.10 -1.71
C ALA A 162 -12.99 13.35 -0.53
N ALA A 163 -12.17 12.71 0.31
CA ALA A 163 -12.65 12.02 1.51
C ALA A 163 -13.28 12.99 2.53
N CYS A 164 -12.69 14.17 2.71
CA CYS A 164 -13.22 15.23 3.58
C CYS A 164 -14.56 15.77 3.08
N GLU A 165 -14.67 16.12 1.79
CA GLU A 165 -15.92 16.64 1.19
C GLU A 165 -17.08 15.65 1.29
N LYS A 166 -16.77 14.35 1.27
CA LYS A 166 -17.77 13.27 1.36
C LYS A 166 -18.03 12.79 2.79
N GLY A 167 -17.26 13.28 3.77
CA GLY A 167 -17.41 12.92 5.18
C GLY A 167 -16.90 11.52 5.54
N HIS A 168 -15.98 10.96 4.76
CA HIS A 168 -15.43 9.61 4.98
C HIS A 168 -14.32 9.62 6.03
N LYS A 169 -14.71 9.76 7.31
CA LYS A 169 -13.80 9.88 8.47
C LYS A 169 -12.71 8.80 8.53
N GLU A 170 -13.07 7.54 8.25
CA GLU A 170 -12.11 6.43 8.28
C GLU A 170 -11.05 6.54 7.18
N VAL A 171 -11.45 6.93 5.97
CA VAL A 171 -10.51 7.17 4.86
C VAL A 171 -9.59 8.34 5.17
N VAL A 172 -10.12 9.43 5.73
CA VAL A 172 -9.32 10.59 6.16
C VAL A 172 -8.25 10.16 7.15
N ARG A 173 -8.63 9.36 8.15
CA ARG A 173 -7.69 8.82 9.14
C ARG A 173 -6.60 7.97 8.46
N LEU A 174 -6.97 7.05 7.58
CA LEU A 174 -5.99 6.21 6.85
C LEU A 174 -5.01 7.03 6.01
N LEU A 175 -5.50 8.05 5.30
CA LEU A 175 -4.65 8.93 4.48
C LEU A 175 -3.67 9.73 5.35
N LEU A 176 -4.13 10.29 6.48
CA LEU A 176 -3.29 11.02 7.42
C LEU A 176 -2.26 10.11 8.11
N ASP A 177 -2.67 8.90 8.53
CA ASP A 177 -1.76 7.89 9.09
C ASP A 177 -0.72 7.42 8.04
N GLY A 178 -1.10 7.44 6.75
CA GLY A 178 -0.21 7.25 5.60
C GLY A 178 0.71 8.44 5.30
N GLY A 179 0.58 9.54 6.05
CA GLY A 179 1.39 10.76 5.96
C GLY A 179 0.93 11.75 4.90
N ALA A 180 -0.31 11.68 4.41
CA ALA A 180 -0.86 12.63 3.43
C ALA A 180 -0.78 14.06 3.94
N ASP A 181 -0.55 15.01 3.03
CA ASP A 181 -0.44 16.42 3.39
C ASP A 181 -1.77 16.94 3.92
N HIS A 182 -1.83 17.18 5.23
CA HIS A 182 -3.03 17.71 5.89
C HIS A 182 -3.44 19.09 5.35
N HIS A 183 -2.53 19.83 4.71
CA HIS A 183 -2.83 21.15 4.15
C HIS A 183 -3.61 21.05 2.84
N ALA A 184 -3.52 19.92 2.13
CA ALA A 184 -4.24 19.68 0.89
C ALA A 184 -5.77 19.54 1.08
N ALA A 185 -6.24 19.39 2.32
CA ALA A 185 -7.65 19.21 2.63
C ALA A 185 -8.46 20.51 2.80
N CYS A 186 -7.84 21.70 2.78
CA CYS A 186 -8.48 22.86 3.39
C CYS A 186 -8.40 24.14 2.56
N TRP A 187 -9.42 24.37 1.71
CA TRP A 187 -9.77 25.73 1.28
C TRP A 187 -11.22 26.09 1.65
N ASP A 188 -12.18 25.15 1.64
CA ASP A 188 -13.60 25.50 1.84
C ASP A 188 -14.30 24.90 3.09
N PHE A 189 -13.76 23.86 3.73
CA PHE A 189 -14.44 23.15 4.85
C PHE A 189 -13.71 23.17 6.20
N GLY A 190 -12.64 23.98 6.30
CA GLY A 190 -11.75 23.99 7.46
C GLY A 190 -10.74 22.84 7.42
N THR A 191 -9.70 22.91 8.25
CA THR A 191 -8.65 21.89 8.36
C THR A 191 -9.26 20.52 8.67
N PRO A 192 -8.57 19.40 8.37
CA PRO A 192 -9.01 18.06 8.79
C PRO A 192 -9.35 18.01 10.29
N LEU A 193 -8.65 18.81 11.10
CA LEU A 193 -8.88 19.00 12.52
C LEU A 193 -10.27 19.57 12.85
N THR A 194 -10.81 20.47 12.02
CA THR A 194 -12.16 21.04 12.19
C THR A 194 -13.26 20.15 11.64
N ALA A 195 -13.02 19.37 10.57
CA ALA A 195 -14.00 18.39 10.07
C ALA A 195 -14.24 17.24 11.05
N ALA A 196 -13.22 16.87 11.85
CA ALA A 196 -13.36 15.91 12.94
C ALA A 196 -14.12 16.46 14.16
N SER A 197 -14.23 17.79 14.30
CA SER A 197 -14.84 18.45 15.47
C SER A 197 -16.35 18.72 15.33
N PHE A 198 -16.95 18.43 14.18
CA PHE A 198 -18.42 18.43 14.04
C PHE A 198 -18.96 17.03 14.36
N GLU A 199 -19.32 16.84 15.64
CA GLU A 199 -20.32 15.88 16.12
C GLU A 199 -21.71 16.51 16.14
#